data_AF-A0A5J4PJG1-F1
#
_entry.id   AF-A0A5J4PJG1-F1
#
_cell.length_a   1.000
_cell.length_b   1.000
_cell.length_c   1.000
_cell.angle_alpha   90.00
_cell.angle_beta   90.00
_cell.angle_gamma   90.00
#
_symmetry.space_group_name_H-M   'P 1'
#
loop_
_entity.id
_entity.type
_entity.pdbx_description
1 polymer ?
#
loop_
_entity_poly.entity_id
_entity_poly.type
_entity_poly.pdbx_seq_one_letter_code
_entity_poly.pdbx_strand_id
1 'polypeptide(L)' 'INWWIAKLKANILAQLMQIPSQMTMTTDAAPSEYGSTLEKELEMIAIAHGTWNKRQAKLTINNREIKAIFQGL' A
#
# COMPACT_ATOMS: atom_id res chain seq x y z
N ILE A 1 27.01 20.05 -29.67
CA ILE A 1 25.57 19.73 -29.46
C ILE A 1 24.84 21.04 -29.25
N ASN A 2 23.90 21.40 -30.11
CA ASN A 2 23.15 22.65 -29.99
C ASN A 2 22.41 22.74 -28.65
N TRP A 3 22.39 23.93 -28.04
CA TRP A 3 21.73 24.19 -26.76
C TRP A 3 20.27 23.68 -26.71
N TRP A 4 19.54 23.83 -27.82
CA TRP A 4 18.17 23.34 -27.96
C TRP A 4 18.05 21.81 -27.79
N ILE A 5 19.03 21.05 -28.25
CA ILE A 5 19.05 19.58 -28.12
C ILE A 5 19.30 19.18 -26.66
N ALA A 6 20.18 19.91 -25.96
CA ALA A 6 20.42 19.69 -24.53
C ALA A 6 19.18 19.99 -23.70
N LYS A 7 18.47 21.09 -24.02
CA LYS A 7 17.23 21.49 -23.33
C LYS A 7 16.09 20.48 -23.53
N LEU A 8 15.93 19.95 -24.74
CA LEU A 8 14.92 18.92 -25.02
C LEU A 8 15.19 17.63 -24.23
N LYS A 9 16.46 17.19 -24.16
CA LYS A 9 16.85 15.99 -23.39
C LYS A 9 16.59 16.16 -21.89
N ALA A 10 16.91 17.33 -21.33
CA ALA A 10 16.66 17.62 -19.91
C ALA A 10 15.16 17.58 -19.56
N ASN A 11 14.30 18.14 -20.41
CA ASN A 11 12.85 18.14 -20.18
C ASN A 11 12.24 16.73 -20.26
N ILE A 12 12.69 15.91 -21.22
CA ILE A 12 12.24 14.52 -21.36
C ILE A 12 12.69 13.71 -20.14
N LEU A 13 13.92 13.88 -19.68
CA LEU A 13 14.40 13.21 -18.47
C LEU A 13 13.62 13.66 -17.23
N ALA A 14 13.31 14.95 -17.09
CA ALA A 14 12.50 15.44 -15.97
C ALA A 14 11.06 14.88 -15.96
N GLN A 15 10.43 14.75 -17.13
CA GLN A 15 9.11 14.14 -17.26
C GLN A 15 9.13 12.62 -17.04
N LEU A 16 10.16 11.93 -17.56
CA LEU A 16 10.31 10.48 -17.37
C LEU A 16 10.77 10.11 -15.96
N MET A 17 11.51 11.00 -15.29
CA MET A 17 11.91 10.88 -13.88
C MET A 17 10.89 11.50 -12.93
N GLN A 18 9.73 11.95 -13.43
CA GLN A 18 8.60 12.20 -12.54
C GLN A 18 8.32 10.87 -11.86
N ILE A 19 8.70 10.78 -10.58
CA ILE A 19 8.64 9.56 -9.79
C ILE A 19 7.20 9.05 -9.95
N PRO A 20 6.97 7.86 -10.51
CA PRO A 20 5.64 7.29 -10.50
C PRO A 20 5.24 7.24 -9.05
N SER A 21 4.20 8.02 -8.72
CA SER A 21 3.89 8.32 -7.35
C SER A 21 3.66 7.00 -6.60
N GLN A 22 4.49 6.75 -5.60
CA GLN A 22 4.43 5.50 -4.88
C GLN A 22 3.18 5.50 -4.02
N MET A 23 2.33 4.50 -4.24
CA MET A 23 1.19 4.24 -3.39
C MET A 23 1.55 3.16 -2.38
N THR A 24 1.37 3.47 -1.10
CA THR A 24 1.55 2.52 0.00
C THR A 24 0.17 2.19 0.57
N MET A 25 -0.18 0.91 0.58
CA MET A 25 -1.40 0.42 1.20
C MET A 25 -1.04 -0.34 2.48
N THR A 26 -1.46 0.21 3.62
CA THR A 26 -1.23 -0.37 4.95
C THR A 26 -2.54 -0.96 5.43
N THR A 27 -2.59 -2.28 5.61
CA THR A 27 -3.78 -2.97 6.11
C THR A 27 -3.48 -3.57 7.48
N ASP A 28 -4.28 -3.19 8.47
CA ASP A 28 -4.30 -3.79 9.79
C ASP A 28 -5.59 -4.59 9.96
N ALA A 29 -5.48 -5.76 10.59
CA ALA A 29 -6.58 -6.69 10.73
C ALA A 29 -6.61 -7.27 12.14
N ALA A 30 -7.70 -7.00 12.85
CA ALA A 30 -8.08 -7.67 14.08
C ALA A 30 -9.13 -8.77 13.79
N PRO A 31 -9.39 -9.69 14.73
CA PRO A 31 -10.44 -10.70 14.57
C PRO A 31 -11.85 -10.12 14.38
N SER A 32 -12.12 -8.92 14.91
CA SER A 32 -13.43 -8.25 14.85
C SER A 32 -13.51 -7.13 13.82
N GLU A 33 -12.39 -6.59 13.39
CA GLU A 33 -12.32 -5.31 12.69
C GLU A 33 -11.14 -5.25 11.73
N TYR A 34 -11.18 -4.29 10.81
CA TYR A 34 -10.10 -3.98 9.90
C TYR A 34 -9.92 -2.50 9.68
N GLY A 35 -8.70 -2.16 9.32
CA GLY A 35 -8.33 -0.86 8.80
C GLY A 35 -7.47 -1.01 7.56
N SER A 36 -7.73 -0.18 6.57
CA SER A 36 -6.85 0.00 5.43
C SER A 36 -6.64 1.49 5.22
N THR A 37 -5.38 1.89 5.09
CA THR A 37 -4.97 3.23 4.72
C THR A 37 -4.24 3.16 3.40
N LEU A 38 -4.59 4.04 2.47
CA LEU A 38 -3.87 4.23 1.22
C LEU A 38 -3.18 5.59 1.27
N GLU A 39 -1.87 5.59 1.11
CA GLU A 39 -1.01 6.78 1.12
C GLU A 39 -0.30 6.94 -0.22
N LYS A 40 -0.10 8.18 -0.64
CA LYS A 40 0.64 8.57 -1.84
C LYS A 40 1.65 9.62 -1.42
N GLU A 41 2.95 9.35 -1.56
CA GLU A 41 4.01 10.32 -1.16
C GLU A 41 3.84 10.86 0.27
N LEU A 42 3.43 10.00 1.22
CA LEU A 42 3.09 10.31 2.62
C LEU A 42 1.79 11.11 2.84
N GLU A 43 1.05 11.41 1.77
CA GLU A 43 -0.30 11.98 1.87
C GLU A 43 -1.35 10.87 1.91
N MET A 44 -2.20 10.89 2.94
CA MET A 44 -3.28 9.93 3.09
C MET A 44 -4.42 10.25 2.12
N ILE A 45 -4.67 9.35 1.16
CA ILE A 45 -5.65 9.57 0.08
C ILE A 45 -6.96 8.82 0.30
N ALA A 46 -6.94 7.71 1.05
CA ALA A 46 -8.16 7.00 1.42
C ALA A 46 -7.97 6.23 2.74
N ILE A 47 -9.05 6.12 3.49
CA ILE A 47 -9.14 5.29 4.69
C ILE A 47 -10.40 4.45 4.59
N ALA A 48 -10.27 3.16 4.89
CA ALA A 48 -11.39 2.25 5.05
C ALA A 48 -11.29 1.54 6.40
N HIS A 49 -12.36 1.60 7.18
CA HIS A 49 -12.51 0.82 8.40
C HIS A 49 -13.84 0.08 8.38
N GLY A 50 -13.90 -1.06 9.05
CA GLY A 50 -15.16 -1.77 9.21
C GLY A 50 -15.05 -3.01 10.06
N THR A 51 -16.19 -3.65 10.27
CA THR A 51 -16.27 -4.89 11.04
C THR A 51 -16.31 -6.09 10.11
N TRP A 52 -15.68 -7.18 10.53
CA TRP A 52 -15.80 -8.45 9.81
C TRP A 52 -17.17 -9.06 9.94
N ASN A 53 -17.68 -9.60 8.84
CA ASN A 53 -18.78 -10.55 8.92
C ASN A 53 -18.30 -11.85 9.59
N LYS A 54 -19.24 -12.66 10.09
CA LYS A 54 -18.92 -13.88 10.85
C LYS A 54 -17.99 -14.86 10.11
N ARG A 55 -18.07 -14.93 8.78
CA ARG A 55 -17.21 -15.81 7.98
C ARG A 55 -15.77 -15.29 7.91
N GLN A 56 -15.61 -13.98 7.68
CA GLN A 56 -14.30 -13.33 7.62
C GLN A 56 -13.60 -13.35 8.97
N ALA A 57 -14.32 -13.08 10.06
CA ALA A 57 -13.77 -13.15 11.42
C ALA A 57 -13.20 -14.55 11.73
N LYS A 58 -13.96 -15.60 11.37
CA LYS A 58 -13.52 -16.99 11.55
C LYS A 58 -12.28 -17.33 10.73
N LEU A 59 -12.21 -16.88 9.46
CA LEU A 59 -11.04 -17.10 8.61
C LEU A 59 -9.79 -16.40 9.17
N THR A 60 -9.93 -15.16 9.63
CA THR A 60 -8.82 -14.41 10.25
C THR A 60 -8.27 -15.11 11.49
N ILE A 61 -9.16 -15.64 12.34
CA ILE A 61 -8.76 -16.42 13.52
C ILE A 61 -8.03 -17.69 13.10
N ASN A 62 -8.60 -18.48 12.18
CA ASN A 62 -7.98 -19.73 11.71
C ASN A 62 -6.58 -19.49 11.11
N ASN A 63 -6.42 -18.43 10.31
CA ASN A 63 -5.12 -18.08 9.73
C ASN A 63 -4.10 -17.71 10.82
N ARG A 64 -4.53 -17.01 11.89
CA ARG A 64 -3.68 -16.68 13.03
C ARG A 64 -3.25 -17.92 13.80
N GLU A 65 -4.18 -18.85 14.04
CA GLU A 65 -3.89 -20.13 14.70
C GLU A 65 -2.88 -20.98 13.90
N ILE A 66 -3.09 -21.12 12.58
CA ILE A 66 -2.16 -21.83 11.70
C ILE A 66 -0.76 -21.20 11.74
N LYS A 67 -0.68 -19.87 11.71
CA LYS A 67 0.59 -19.15 11.80
C LYS A 67 1.28 -19.37 13.15
N ALA A 68 0.53 -19.39 14.26
CA ALA A 68 1.07 -19.67 15.59
C ALA A 68 1.64 -21.10 15.68
N ILE A 69 0.90 -22.09 15.15
CA ILE A 69 1.35 -23.50 15.09
C ILE A 69 2.65 -23.61 14.26
N PHE A 70 2.72 -22.95 13.11
CA PHE A 70 3.89 -23.02 12.25
C PHE A 70 5.11 -22.28 12.81
N GLN A 71 4.89 -21.14 13.46
CA GLN A 71 5.96 -20.32 14.03
C GLN A 71 6.38 -20.75 15.44
N GLY A 72 5.63 -21.64 16.08
CA GLY A 72 5.89 -22.11 17.45
C GLY A 72 5.81 -20.99 18.50
N LEU A 73 4.98 -19.98 18.26
CA LEU A 73 4.76 -18.84 19.15
C LEU A 73 3.79 -19.19 20.29
#